data_AF-A0A972U5Z6-F1
#
_entry.id   AF-A0A972U5Z6-F1
#
_cell.length_a   1.000
_cell.length_b   1.000
_cell.length_c   1.000
_cell.angle_alpha   90.00
_cell.angle_beta   90.00
_cell.angle_gamma   90.00
#
_symmetry.space_group_name_H-M   'P 1'
#
loop_
_entity.id
_entity.type
_entity.pdbx_description
1 polymer ?
#
loop_
_entity_poly.entity_id
_entity_poly.type
_entity_poly.pdbx_seq_one_letter_code
_entity_poly.pdbx_strand_id
1 'polypeptide(L)'
;MSEVDEQRDERGEWAPDNPCAYAPLFAWPPQPVRLFKWFFGYPGYLWPYSMFHILLATVTWLWLQPALETCATLKPGWISLMLLRNAVLMWIIYGGHHLMLYTLKLHGTVRKYRTEWQETDNKRFMFGNQIYDNIFRSFVLGCPIWTAYEVLYMWSLANGKIPLLAATRHPVWFVAIFLIIPIWRETHFYAVHRLIHWRPLFQTVHRIHHLNYNPGPWAGMAMHWVELLLYISVVLIHWVVASHPIHFFFNAQLTALTPAYGHHGFEGPLFKGKFPTGSYFHYLHHRYVSCNFGESTVPLDKWFGRFYDGRGPYKTK
;
A
#
# COMPACT_ATOMS: atom_id res chain seq x y z
N MET A 1 21.10 -0.57 -24.14
CA MET A 1 19.90 -1.16 -23.51
C MET A 1 20.31 -2.56 -23.11
N SER A 2 20.35 -2.91 -21.82
CA SER A 2 20.61 -4.30 -21.44
C SER A 2 19.38 -5.11 -21.80
N GLU A 3 19.53 -6.05 -22.73
CA GLU A 3 18.53 -7.05 -23.11
C GLU A 3 18.21 -7.88 -21.85
N VAL A 4 17.14 -7.48 -21.15
CA VAL A 4 16.43 -8.42 -20.29
C VAL A 4 15.61 -9.23 -21.27
N ASP A 5 15.96 -10.50 -21.47
CA ASP A 5 15.21 -11.43 -22.29
C ASP A 5 13.82 -11.61 -21.66
N GLU A 6 12.82 -10.92 -22.20
CA GLU A 6 11.47 -10.94 -21.67
C GLU A 6 10.70 -12.11 -22.25
N GLN A 7 11.05 -13.31 -21.81
CA GLN A 7 10.24 -14.48 -22.12
C GLN A 7 8.84 -14.25 -21.56
N ARG A 8 7.87 -14.24 -22.46
CA ARG A 8 6.44 -14.08 -22.18
C ARG A 8 5.73 -15.38 -22.53
N ASP A 9 4.66 -15.67 -21.82
CA ASP A 9 3.78 -16.77 -22.19
C ASP A 9 2.95 -16.45 -23.45
N GLU A 10 2.20 -17.43 -23.95
CA GLU A 10 1.34 -17.29 -25.14
C GLU A 10 0.26 -16.20 -24.99
N ARG A 11 -0.02 -15.76 -23.76
CA ARG A 11 -0.99 -14.68 -23.44
C ARG A 11 -0.31 -13.31 -23.30
N GLY A 12 0.99 -13.22 -23.60
CA GLY A 12 1.78 -12.00 -23.51
C GLY A 12 2.18 -11.64 -22.08
N GLU A 13 2.01 -12.55 -21.12
CA GLU A 13 2.29 -12.30 -19.71
C GLU A 13 3.74 -12.60 -19.38
N TRP A 14 4.36 -11.68 -18.64
CA TRP A 14 5.73 -11.79 -18.17
C TRP A 14 5.75 -12.10 -16.69
N ALA A 15 6.71 -12.94 -16.28
CA ALA A 15 6.98 -13.27 -14.89
C ALA A 15 8.47 -13.05 -14.58
N PRO A 16 8.82 -12.62 -13.35
CA PRO A 16 10.21 -12.59 -12.93
C PRO A 16 10.78 -14.01 -12.82
N ASP A 17 12.08 -14.15 -13.10
CA ASP A 17 12.80 -15.43 -12.99
C ASP A 17 12.76 -16.01 -11.57
N ASN A 18 12.77 -15.11 -10.57
CA ASN A 18 12.73 -15.48 -9.17
C ASN A 18 11.28 -15.55 -8.67
N PRO A 19 10.90 -16.65 -7.99
CA PRO A 19 9.59 -16.78 -7.41
C PRO A 19 9.40 -15.76 -6.28
N CYS A 20 8.15 -15.48 -5.94
CA CYS A 20 7.86 -14.69 -4.74
C CYS A 20 8.49 -15.37 -3.51
N ALA A 21 9.10 -14.56 -2.65
CA ALA A 21 9.74 -15.04 -1.44
C ALA A 21 9.36 -14.13 -0.27
N TYR A 22 9.24 -14.73 0.90
CA TYR A 22 9.04 -13.98 2.14
C TYR A 22 10.34 -13.39 2.66
N ALA A 23 10.21 -12.27 3.36
CA ALA A 23 11.25 -11.73 4.20
C ALA A 23 11.78 -12.81 5.17
N PRO A 24 13.08 -12.78 5.50
CA PRO A 24 13.70 -13.76 6.39
C PRO A 24 13.28 -13.61 7.87
N LEU A 25 12.33 -12.72 8.19
CA LEU A 25 11.89 -12.40 9.55
C LEU A 25 11.34 -13.63 10.30
N PHE A 26 10.65 -14.52 9.58
CA PHE A 26 10.06 -15.75 10.13
C PHE A 26 10.69 -17.02 9.51
N ALA A 27 11.93 -16.92 9.00
CA ALA A 27 12.62 -18.06 8.42
C ALA A 27 12.99 -19.10 9.50
N TRP A 28 12.75 -20.38 9.20
CA TRP A 28 13.21 -21.49 10.02
C TRP A 28 14.04 -22.48 9.18
N PRO A 29 15.26 -22.86 9.60
CA PRO A 29 15.96 -22.36 10.80
C PRO A 29 16.28 -20.85 10.72
N PRO A 30 16.49 -20.14 11.85
CA PRO A 30 16.75 -18.71 11.85
C PRO A 30 17.98 -18.35 11.02
N GLN A 31 17.88 -17.29 10.20
CA GLN A 31 18.93 -16.86 9.28
C GLN A 31 19.45 -15.44 9.64
N PRO A 32 20.21 -15.27 10.74
CA PRO A 32 20.53 -13.94 11.29
C PRO A 32 21.27 -13.03 10.30
N VAL A 33 22.22 -13.57 9.53
CA VAL A 33 22.95 -12.79 8.51
C VAL A 33 22.01 -12.28 7.41
N ARG A 34 21.10 -13.13 6.94
CA ARG A 34 20.12 -12.76 5.91
C ARG A 34 19.11 -11.75 6.46
N LEU A 35 18.67 -11.95 7.70
CA LEU A 35 17.79 -11.01 8.41
C LEU A 35 18.44 -9.64 8.56
N PHE A 36 19.70 -9.58 9.00
CA PHE A 36 20.44 -8.34 9.10
C PHE A 36 20.58 -7.62 7.75
N LYS A 37 20.96 -8.36 6.70
CA LYS A 37 21.07 -7.82 5.33
C LYS A 37 19.73 -7.32 4.80
N TRP A 38 18.64 -8.03 5.04
CA TRP A 38 17.30 -7.57 4.65
C TRP A 38 16.86 -6.35 5.46
N PHE A 39 17.16 -6.30 6.75
CA PHE A 39 16.70 -5.22 7.61
C PHE A 39 17.38 -3.88 7.25
N PHE A 40 18.70 -3.89 7.04
CA PHE A 40 19.50 -2.70 6.77
C PHE A 40 19.86 -2.48 5.29
N GLY A 41 19.58 -3.45 4.41
CA GLY A 41 19.95 -3.40 2.99
C GLY A 41 19.09 -2.49 2.12
N TYR A 42 19.39 -2.49 0.81
CA TYR A 42 18.68 -1.72 -0.20
C TYR A 42 18.32 -2.61 -1.42
N PRO A 43 17.02 -2.77 -1.75
CA PRO A 43 15.88 -2.53 -0.88
C PRO A 43 15.89 -3.48 0.33
N GLY A 44 15.35 -3.01 1.45
CA GLY A 44 15.27 -3.72 2.71
C GLY A 44 14.10 -3.23 3.57
N TYR A 45 14.05 -3.67 4.83
CA TYR A 45 12.98 -3.28 5.74
C TYR A 45 13.00 -1.78 6.07
N LEU A 46 14.17 -1.23 6.38
CA LEU A 46 14.31 0.19 6.69
C LEU A 46 14.36 1.04 5.41
N TRP A 47 15.17 0.63 4.42
CA TRP A 47 15.51 1.45 3.26
C TRP A 47 14.94 0.91 1.95
N PRO A 48 14.52 1.77 1.00
CA PRO A 48 14.28 3.20 1.17
C PRO A 48 12.90 3.52 1.75
N TYR A 49 11.96 2.58 1.67
CA TYR A 49 10.55 2.88 1.84
C TYR A 49 10.16 3.30 3.24
N SER A 50 10.53 2.54 4.27
CA SER A 50 10.16 2.90 5.63
C SER A 50 10.79 4.22 6.03
N MET A 51 12.07 4.45 5.73
CA MET A 51 12.73 5.74 6.02
C MET A 51 12.09 6.91 5.29
N PHE A 52 11.73 6.75 4.00
CA PHE A 52 11.02 7.79 3.26
C PHE A 52 9.68 8.15 3.93
N HIS A 53 8.89 7.15 4.33
CA HIS A 53 7.59 7.42 4.97
C HIS A 53 7.72 7.91 6.41
N ILE A 54 8.76 7.52 7.16
CA ILE A 54 9.05 8.10 8.48
C ILE A 54 9.41 9.59 8.32
N LEU A 55 10.25 9.93 7.34
CA LEU A 55 10.58 11.31 7.04
C LEU A 55 9.33 12.09 6.61
N LEU A 56 8.50 11.52 5.74
CA LEU A 56 7.26 12.14 5.28
C LEU A 56 6.27 12.38 6.44
N ALA A 57 6.14 11.41 7.34
CA ALA A 57 5.28 11.52 8.52
C ALA A 57 5.80 12.56 9.51
N THR A 58 7.13 12.63 9.68
CA THR A 58 7.79 13.66 10.48
C THR A 58 7.55 15.03 9.88
N VAL A 59 7.71 15.17 8.56
CA VAL A 59 7.42 16.42 7.84
C VAL A 59 5.97 16.83 8.00
N THR A 60 5.08 15.86 7.86
CA THR A 60 3.65 16.07 8.00
C THR A 60 3.31 16.57 9.39
N TRP A 61 3.82 15.91 10.43
CA TRP A 61 3.56 16.29 11.81
C TRP A 61 4.13 17.67 12.17
N LEU A 62 5.37 17.97 11.76
CA LEU A 62 6.05 19.19 12.18
C LEU A 62 5.60 20.44 11.42
N TRP A 63 5.25 20.30 10.14
CA TRP A 63 5.02 21.46 9.27
C TRP A 63 3.67 21.48 8.56
N LEU A 64 3.04 20.32 8.32
CA LEU A 64 1.82 20.25 7.51
C LEU A 64 0.57 19.88 8.33
N GLN A 65 0.73 19.69 9.64
CA GLN A 65 -0.36 19.36 10.55
C GLN A 65 -0.74 20.61 11.34
N PRO A 66 -2.03 21.01 11.33
CA PRO A 66 -2.54 22.02 12.22
C PRO A 66 -2.18 21.76 13.70
N ALA A 67 -1.94 22.83 14.45
CA ALA A 67 -1.66 22.76 15.88
C ALA A 67 -2.75 21.97 16.62
N LEU A 68 -2.35 21.13 17.57
CA LEU A 68 -3.24 20.18 18.23
C LEU A 68 -4.42 20.89 18.91
N GLU A 69 -4.20 22.06 19.48
CA GLU A 69 -5.21 22.89 20.13
C GLU A 69 -6.31 23.34 19.15
N THR A 70 -5.93 23.61 17.89
CA THR A 70 -6.89 23.98 16.83
C THR A 70 -7.81 22.81 16.48
N CYS A 71 -7.32 21.58 16.60
CA CYS A 71 -8.07 20.37 16.30
C CYS A 71 -9.12 20.01 17.37
N ALA A 72 -9.13 20.68 18.53
CA ALA A 72 -10.11 20.40 19.59
C ALA A 72 -11.56 20.66 19.14
N THR A 73 -11.75 21.65 18.26
CA THR A 73 -13.05 21.98 17.65
C THR A 73 -13.00 21.73 16.15
N LEU A 74 -13.92 20.90 15.65
CA LEU A 74 -14.05 20.64 14.21
C LEU A 74 -14.40 21.94 13.47
N LYS A 75 -13.52 22.36 12.55
CA LYS A 75 -13.74 23.54 11.71
C LYS A 75 -13.37 23.21 10.26
N PRO A 76 -14.17 23.65 9.27
CA PRO A 76 -13.88 23.38 7.86
C PRO A 76 -12.48 23.80 7.41
N GLY A 77 -11.93 24.89 7.97
CA GLY A 77 -10.63 25.44 7.54
C GLY A 77 -9.44 24.50 7.74
N TRP A 78 -9.27 23.91 8.93
CA TRP A 78 -8.13 23.01 9.14
C TRP A 78 -8.38 21.61 8.54
N ILE A 79 -9.65 21.19 8.46
CA ILE A 79 -10.04 19.95 7.80
C ILE A 79 -9.72 20.02 6.30
N SER A 80 -10.02 21.14 5.64
CA SER A 80 -9.72 21.32 4.22
C SER A 80 -8.22 21.40 3.93
N LEU A 81 -7.42 21.97 4.84
CA LEU A 81 -5.95 21.95 4.74
C LEU A 81 -5.39 20.52 4.82
N MET A 82 -5.91 19.69 5.72
CA MET A 82 -5.52 18.27 5.80
C MET A 82 -5.93 17.51 4.55
N LEU A 83 -7.13 17.75 4.02
CA LEU A 83 -7.60 17.16 2.76
C LEU A 83 -6.70 17.58 1.60
N LEU A 84 -6.35 18.87 1.50
CA LEU A 84 -5.48 19.40 0.46
C LEU A 84 -4.08 18.77 0.54
N ARG A 85 -3.51 18.65 1.75
CA ARG A 85 -2.22 17.98 1.95
C ARG A 85 -2.26 16.54 1.42
N ASN A 86 -3.26 15.77 1.84
CA ASN A 86 -3.40 14.37 1.44
C ASN A 86 -3.64 14.23 -0.07
N ALA A 87 -4.42 15.15 -0.66
CA ALA A 87 -4.63 15.24 -2.09
C ALA A 87 -3.31 15.50 -2.85
N VAL A 88 -2.50 16.47 -2.39
CA VAL A 88 -1.20 16.77 -2.98
C VAL A 88 -0.25 15.57 -2.88
N LEU A 89 -0.16 14.94 -1.71
CA LEU A 89 0.66 13.73 -1.52
C LEU A 89 0.24 12.59 -2.45
N MET A 90 -1.08 12.37 -2.58
CA MET A 90 -1.61 11.34 -3.48
C MET A 90 -1.26 11.65 -4.94
N TRP A 91 -1.42 12.89 -5.41
CA TRP A 91 -1.04 13.27 -6.77
C TRP A 91 0.47 13.16 -7.03
N ILE A 92 1.30 13.52 -6.07
CA ILE A 92 2.76 13.34 -6.19
C ILE A 92 3.11 11.85 -6.34
N ILE A 93 2.56 10.98 -5.49
CA ILE A 93 2.91 9.56 -5.49
C ILE A 93 2.19 8.81 -6.62
N TYR A 94 0.85 8.76 -6.62
CA TYR A 94 0.07 8.03 -7.62
C TYR A 94 0.19 8.67 -9.00
N GLY A 95 0.01 9.98 -9.07
CA GLY A 95 0.14 10.74 -10.31
C GLY A 95 1.57 10.72 -10.84
N GLY A 96 2.59 10.81 -9.99
CA GLY A 96 4.00 10.67 -10.39
C GLY A 96 4.32 9.31 -10.99
N HIS A 97 3.89 8.21 -10.34
CA HIS A 97 4.06 6.87 -10.90
C HIS A 97 3.32 6.69 -12.22
N HIS A 98 2.08 7.20 -12.30
CA HIS A 98 1.28 7.11 -13.51
C HIS A 98 1.92 7.92 -14.67
N LEU A 99 2.35 9.15 -14.39
CA LEU A 99 3.04 10.00 -15.36
C LEU A 99 4.30 9.30 -15.88
N MET A 100 5.14 8.78 -14.98
CA MET A 100 6.40 8.13 -15.36
C MET A 100 6.19 6.84 -16.16
N LEU A 101 5.29 5.96 -15.72
CA LEU A 101 5.17 4.60 -16.26
C LEU A 101 4.11 4.45 -17.36
N TYR A 102 3.04 5.25 -17.34
CA TYR A 102 1.91 5.10 -18.26
C TYR A 102 1.78 6.23 -19.27
N THR A 103 2.06 7.48 -18.86
CA THR A 103 1.99 8.64 -19.78
C THR A 103 3.29 8.78 -20.57
N LEU A 104 4.42 8.95 -19.89
CA LEU A 104 5.73 9.11 -20.50
C LEU A 104 6.37 7.78 -20.90
N LYS A 105 5.87 6.67 -20.32
CA LYS A 105 6.35 5.30 -20.58
C LYS A 105 7.87 5.19 -20.51
N LEU A 106 8.48 5.82 -19.50
CA LEU A 106 9.93 5.91 -19.34
C LEU A 106 10.63 4.55 -19.22
N HIS A 107 9.87 3.49 -18.91
CA HIS A 107 10.36 2.11 -18.84
C HIS A 107 9.78 1.21 -19.95
N GLY A 108 9.06 1.77 -20.93
CA GLY A 108 8.38 0.99 -21.97
C GLY A 108 7.48 -0.08 -21.38
N THR A 109 7.54 -1.29 -21.93
CA THR A 109 6.89 -2.49 -21.39
C THR A 109 7.86 -3.39 -20.61
N VAL A 110 9.08 -2.90 -20.35
CA VAL A 110 10.13 -3.71 -19.75
C VAL A 110 9.72 -4.10 -18.33
N ARG A 111 9.73 -5.39 -17.98
CA ARG A 111 9.28 -5.98 -16.71
C ARG A 111 7.83 -5.69 -16.36
N LYS A 112 7.03 -5.27 -17.34
CA LYS A 112 5.58 -5.12 -17.20
C LYS A 112 4.93 -6.50 -17.29
N TYR A 113 4.12 -6.86 -16.30
CA TYR A 113 3.50 -8.19 -16.23
C TYR A 113 2.60 -8.46 -17.43
N ARG A 114 1.83 -7.46 -17.89
CA ARG A 114 0.98 -7.53 -19.09
C ARG A 114 1.40 -6.44 -20.07
N THR A 115 1.52 -6.76 -21.35
CA THR A 115 1.93 -5.76 -22.36
C THR A 115 0.83 -4.71 -22.57
N GLU A 116 -0.43 -5.10 -22.42
CA GLU A 116 -1.60 -4.26 -22.63
C GLU A 116 -1.62 -3.08 -21.65
N TRP A 117 -1.96 -1.90 -22.16
CA TRP A 117 -2.15 -0.70 -21.35
C TRP A 117 -3.54 -0.72 -20.69
N GLN A 118 -3.81 0.25 -19.80
CA GLN A 118 -5.09 0.32 -19.09
C GLN A 118 -6.25 0.52 -20.06
N GLU A 119 -7.37 -0.12 -19.76
CA GLU A 119 -8.48 -0.23 -20.70
C GLU A 119 -9.25 1.08 -20.87
N THR A 120 -9.53 1.38 -22.13
CA THR A 120 -10.45 2.44 -22.57
C THR A 120 -11.67 1.79 -23.23
N ASP A 121 -12.79 2.50 -23.27
CA ASP A 121 -14.05 2.06 -23.89
C ASP A 121 -14.63 0.75 -23.32
N ASN A 122 -14.43 0.51 -22.02
CA ASN A 122 -14.96 -0.66 -21.33
C ASN A 122 -16.01 -0.28 -20.28
N LYS A 123 -17.27 -0.68 -20.53
CA LYS A 123 -18.45 -0.39 -19.68
C LYS A 123 -18.37 -0.97 -18.26
N ARG A 124 -17.41 -1.86 -17.96
CA ARG A 124 -17.23 -2.38 -16.60
C ARG A 124 -16.66 -1.33 -15.63
N PHE A 125 -15.96 -0.32 -16.14
CA PHE A 125 -15.43 0.79 -15.36
C PHE A 125 -16.37 1.99 -15.41
N MET A 126 -16.41 2.80 -14.34
CA MET A 126 -17.06 4.10 -14.41
C MET A 126 -16.45 4.93 -15.53
N PHE A 127 -17.29 5.75 -16.18
CA PHE A 127 -16.89 6.58 -17.33
C PHE A 127 -16.36 5.80 -18.54
N GLY A 128 -16.52 4.46 -18.57
CA GLY A 128 -16.00 3.62 -19.63
C GLY A 128 -14.47 3.55 -19.69
N ASN A 129 -13.76 4.00 -18.64
CA ASN A 129 -12.31 4.16 -18.66
C ASN A 129 -11.71 3.75 -17.31
N GLN A 130 -10.79 2.78 -17.34
CA GLN A 130 -10.15 2.24 -16.13
C GLN A 130 -9.41 3.32 -15.33
N ILE A 131 -8.70 4.22 -16.01
CA ILE A 131 -7.90 5.27 -15.36
C ILE A 131 -8.83 6.24 -14.63
N TYR A 132 -9.91 6.67 -15.27
CA TYR A 132 -10.85 7.63 -14.68
C TYR A 132 -11.65 7.02 -13.52
N ASP A 133 -12.09 5.77 -13.64
CA ASP A 133 -12.70 5.03 -12.53
C ASP A 133 -11.74 4.93 -11.34
N ASN A 134 -10.48 4.54 -11.59
CA ASN A 134 -9.47 4.39 -10.55
C ASN A 134 -9.10 5.71 -9.88
N ILE A 135 -8.93 6.79 -10.65
CA ILE A 135 -8.70 8.14 -10.10
C ILE A 135 -9.90 8.55 -9.26
N PHE A 136 -11.13 8.38 -9.75
CA PHE A 136 -12.32 8.74 -8.99
C PHE A 136 -12.39 7.98 -7.65
N ARG A 137 -12.21 6.67 -7.66
CA ARG A 137 -12.26 5.87 -6.42
C ARG A 137 -11.12 6.20 -5.46
N SER A 138 -9.89 6.27 -5.94
CA SER A 138 -8.73 6.56 -5.08
C SER A 138 -8.74 8.01 -4.56
N PHE A 139 -8.95 8.98 -5.45
CA PHE A 139 -8.85 10.39 -5.13
C PHE A 139 -10.14 10.98 -4.58
N VAL A 140 -11.29 10.75 -5.21
CA VAL A 140 -12.56 11.36 -4.79
C VAL A 140 -13.18 10.62 -3.60
N LEU A 141 -12.98 9.31 -3.47
CA LEU A 141 -13.47 8.54 -2.31
C LEU A 141 -12.37 8.26 -1.28
N GLY A 142 -11.24 7.69 -1.73
CA GLY A 142 -10.15 7.27 -0.85
C GLY A 142 -9.49 8.43 -0.09
N CYS A 143 -9.17 9.54 -0.75
CA CYS A 143 -8.51 10.68 -0.10
C CYS A 143 -9.39 11.34 0.99
N PRO A 144 -10.69 11.61 0.79
CA PRO A 144 -11.55 12.06 1.88
C PRO A 144 -11.70 11.06 3.02
N ILE A 145 -11.82 9.75 2.74
CA ILE A 145 -11.93 8.73 3.80
C ILE A 145 -10.63 8.67 4.62
N TRP A 146 -9.46 8.68 3.96
CA TRP A 146 -8.17 8.77 4.64
C TRP A 146 -8.10 10.01 5.52
N THR A 147 -8.45 11.18 4.96
CA THR A 147 -8.47 12.44 5.71
C THR A 147 -9.42 12.39 6.91
N ALA A 148 -10.60 11.75 6.77
CA ALA A 148 -11.55 11.62 7.86
C ALA A 148 -10.97 10.86 9.06
N TYR A 149 -10.22 9.76 8.82
CA TYR A 149 -9.51 9.05 9.90
C TYR A 149 -8.50 9.95 10.62
N GLU A 150 -7.75 10.77 9.88
CA GLU A 150 -6.77 11.68 10.48
C GLU A 150 -7.43 12.83 11.25
N VAL A 151 -8.52 13.40 10.72
CA VAL A 151 -9.34 14.41 11.40
C VAL A 151 -9.88 13.85 12.72
N LEU A 152 -10.43 12.63 12.69
CA LEU A 152 -10.93 11.97 13.88
C LEU A 152 -9.82 11.68 14.90
N TYR A 153 -8.63 11.28 14.44
CA TYR A 153 -7.47 11.06 15.31
C TYR A 153 -7.07 12.35 16.02
N MET A 154 -6.84 13.41 15.25
CA MET A 154 -6.37 14.69 15.76
C MET A 154 -7.39 15.33 16.69
N TRP A 155 -8.68 15.26 16.35
CA TRP A 155 -9.75 15.72 17.22
C TRP A 155 -9.84 14.91 18.52
N SER A 156 -9.74 13.58 18.44
CA SER A 156 -9.77 12.71 19.63
C SER A 156 -8.59 13.01 20.56
N LEU A 157 -7.40 13.19 19.99
CA LEU A 157 -6.18 13.50 20.74
C LEU A 157 -6.26 14.88 21.41
N ALA A 158 -6.71 15.90 20.67
CA ALA A 158 -6.86 17.26 21.17
C ALA A 158 -7.88 17.36 22.32
N ASN A 159 -8.88 16.49 22.34
CA ASN A 159 -9.88 16.40 23.40
C ASN A 159 -9.52 15.40 24.50
N GLY A 160 -8.29 14.86 24.51
CA GLY A 160 -7.83 13.92 25.54
C GLY A 160 -8.59 12.58 25.56
N LYS A 161 -9.22 12.20 24.44
CA LYS A 161 -10.04 10.97 24.33
C LYS A 161 -9.22 9.71 24.06
N ILE A 162 -7.97 9.87 23.62
CA ILE A 162 -7.07 8.77 23.26
C ILE A 162 -5.70 8.98 23.89
N PRO A 163 -4.93 7.91 24.13
CA PRO A 163 -3.65 8.00 24.81
C PRO A 163 -2.56 8.63 23.94
N LEU A 164 -1.75 9.50 24.53
CA LEU A 164 -0.58 10.13 23.89
C LEU A 164 0.72 9.55 24.47
N LEU A 165 1.62 9.09 23.59
CA LEU A 165 2.97 8.71 24.01
C LEU A 165 3.91 9.92 24.07
N ALA A 166 4.45 10.21 25.26
CA ALA A 166 5.53 11.18 25.41
C ALA A 166 6.88 10.56 24.99
N ALA A 167 7.37 10.94 23.79
CA ALA A 167 8.58 10.37 23.20
C ALA A 167 9.83 10.48 24.10
N THR A 168 10.01 11.62 24.78
CA THR A 168 11.15 11.87 25.66
C THR A 168 11.15 11.00 26.92
N ARG A 169 9.98 10.57 27.39
CA ARG A 169 9.86 9.65 28.55
C ARG A 169 9.99 8.19 28.14
N HIS A 170 9.66 7.86 26.90
CA HIS A 170 9.65 6.48 26.39
C HIS A 170 10.38 6.35 25.03
N PRO A 171 11.67 6.72 24.94
CA PRO A 171 12.37 6.78 23.65
C PRO A 171 12.51 5.41 22.97
N VAL A 172 12.72 4.35 23.75
CA VAL A 172 12.81 2.98 23.22
C VAL A 172 11.49 2.53 22.59
N TRP A 173 10.38 2.74 23.31
CA TRP A 173 9.05 2.38 22.80
C TRP A 173 8.64 3.23 21.60
N PHE A 174 9.02 4.50 21.61
CA PHE A 174 8.84 5.39 20.46
C PHE A 174 9.49 4.81 19.20
N VAL A 175 10.77 4.42 19.27
CA VAL A 175 11.45 3.79 18.13
C VAL A 175 10.84 2.43 17.77
N ALA A 176 10.48 1.61 18.77
CA ALA A 176 9.91 0.29 18.53
C ALA A 176 8.60 0.33 17.74
N ILE A 177 7.73 1.33 17.98
CA ILE A 177 6.45 1.46 17.25
C ILE A 177 6.68 1.61 15.74
N PHE A 178 7.69 2.37 15.30
CA PHE A 178 8.01 2.46 13.87
C PHE A 178 8.36 1.11 13.24
N LEU A 179 9.02 0.24 14.00
CA LEU A 179 9.36 -1.11 13.53
C LEU A 179 8.18 -2.07 13.58
N ILE A 180 7.20 -1.84 14.46
CA ILE A 180 6.01 -2.69 14.61
C ILE A 180 4.95 -2.36 13.57
N ILE A 181 4.79 -1.07 13.21
CA ILE A 181 3.72 -0.61 12.30
C ILE A 181 3.67 -1.36 10.97
N PRO A 182 4.78 -1.58 10.23
CA PRO A 182 4.69 -2.31 8.96
C PRO A 182 4.22 -3.77 9.15
N ILE A 183 4.65 -4.45 10.22
CA ILE A 183 4.21 -5.82 10.55
C ILE A 183 2.72 -5.83 10.92
N TRP A 184 2.27 -4.87 11.73
CA TRP A 184 0.86 -4.71 12.08
C TRP A 184 0.01 -4.46 10.84
N ARG A 185 0.47 -3.57 9.96
CA ARG A 185 -0.24 -3.23 8.72
C ARG A 185 -0.42 -4.43 7.82
N GLU A 186 0.60 -5.25 7.61
CA GLU A 186 0.46 -6.48 6.81
C GLU A 186 -0.49 -7.49 7.46
N THR A 187 -0.44 -7.60 8.79
CA THR A 187 -1.31 -8.51 9.54
C THR A 187 -2.78 -8.08 9.46
N HIS A 188 -3.05 -6.79 9.68
CA HIS A 188 -4.38 -6.20 9.53
C HIS A 188 -4.87 -6.32 8.08
N PHE A 189 -4.01 -5.97 7.11
CA PHE A 189 -4.33 -6.08 5.69
C PHE A 189 -4.74 -7.51 5.35
N TYR A 190 -3.97 -8.52 5.73
CA TYR A 190 -4.33 -9.92 5.50
C TYR A 190 -5.70 -10.27 6.08
N ALA A 191 -5.98 -9.88 7.32
CA ALA A 191 -7.24 -10.19 7.99
C ALA A 191 -8.44 -9.53 7.29
N VAL A 192 -8.34 -8.24 6.98
CA VAL A 192 -9.37 -7.50 6.24
C VAL A 192 -9.53 -8.04 4.84
N HIS A 193 -8.42 -8.33 4.15
CA HIS A 193 -8.44 -8.82 2.79
C HIS A 193 -9.11 -10.20 2.71
N ARG A 194 -8.77 -11.12 3.62
CA ARG A 194 -9.49 -12.41 3.76
C ARG A 194 -10.99 -12.22 4.04
N LEU A 195 -11.35 -11.25 4.88
CA LEU A 195 -12.75 -10.94 5.18
C LEU A 195 -13.49 -10.45 3.92
N ILE A 196 -12.93 -9.50 3.17
CA ILE A 196 -13.61 -8.96 1.98
C ILE A 196 -13.62 -9.93 0.79
N HIS A 197 -12.81 -10.99 0.83
CA HIS A 197 -12.91 -12.15 -0.09
C HIS A 197 -13.98 -13.17 0.30
N TRP A 198 -14.63 -13.02 1.45
CA TRP A 198 -15.85 -13.78 1.73
C TRP A 198 -16.94 -13.41 0.72
N ARG A 199 -17.60 -14.42 0.14
CA ARG A 199 -18.44 -14.30 -1.07
C ARG A 199 -19.40 -13.09 -1.08
N PRO A 200 -20.17 -12.78 -0.02
CA PRO A 200 -21.05 -11.61 -0.02
C PRO A 200 -20.28 -10.29 -0.19
N LEU A 201 -19.24 -10.08 0.62
CA LEU A 201 -18.40 -8.89 0.53
C LEU A 201 -17.60 -8.86 -0.78
N PHE A 202 -17.16 -10.01 -1.28
CA PHE A 202 -16.47 -10.05 -2.56
C PHE A 202 -17.37 -9.53 -3.68
N GLN A 203 -18.59 -10.06 -3.79
CA GLN A 203 -19.50 -9.72 -4.87
C GLN A 203 -19.96 -8.26 -4.85
N THR A 204 -20.13 -7.66 -3.67
CA THR A 204 -20.69 -6.30 -3.52
C THR A 204 -19.63 -5.21 -3.32
N VAL A 205 -18.49 -5.56 -2.71
CA VAL A 205 -17.47 -4.60 -2.27
C VAL A 205 -16.16 -4.84 -3.03
N HIS A 206 -15.53 -6.00 -2.84
CA HIS A 206 -14.14 -6.21 -3.28
C HIS A 206 -13.98 -6.49 -4.79
N ARG A 207 -15.04 -6.96 -5.46
CA ARG A 207 -15.05 -7.17 -6.92
C ARG A 207 -14.67 -5.90 -7.68
N ILE A 208 -15.02 -4.72 -7.15
CA ILE A 208 -14.69 -3.42 -7.76
C ILE A 208 -13.17 -3.26 -7.88
N HIS A 209 -12.43 -3.56 -6.81
CA HIS A 209 -10.98 -3.53 -6.83
C HIS A 209 -10.41 -4.51 -7.87
N HIS A 210 -10.95 -5.73 -7.90
CA HIS A 210 -10.57 -6.79 -8.85
C HIS A 210 -11.01 -6.56 -10.30
N LEU A 211 -11.76 -5.49 -10.62
CA LEU A 211 -11.91 -5.06 -12.02
C LEU A 211 -10.55 -4.74 -12.65
N ASN A 212 -9.59 -4.34 -11.82
CA ASN A 212 -8.22 -4.01 -12.18
C ASN A 212 -7.29 -5.23 -12.32
N TYR A 213 -7.69 -6.26 -13.05
CA TYR A 213 -6.83 -7.43 -13.30
C TYR A 213 -5.48 -7.08 -13.96
N ASN A 214 -5.43 -5.95 -14.69
CA ASN A 214 -4.21 -5.29 -15.15
C ASN A 214 -4.08 -3.96 -14.39
N PRO A 215 -3.55 -3.99 -13.16
CA PRO A 215 -3.57 -2.82 -12.31
C PRO A 215 -2.58 -1.76 -12.81
N GLY A 216 -2.86 -0.50 -12.46
CA GLY A 216 -1.92 0.60 -12.59
C GLY A 216 -1.83 1.37 -11.27
N PRO A 217 -1.01 2.43 -11.17
CA PRO A 217 -0.76 3.11 -9.90
C PRO A 217 -2.05 3.50 -9.15
N TRP A 218 -3.00 4.12 -9.86
CA TRP A 218 -4.30 4.52 -9.32
C TRP A 218 -5.23 3.38 -8.91
N ALA A 219 -4.96 2.13 -9.32
CA ALA A 219 -5.73 0.97 -8.90
C ALA A 219 -5.53 0.63 -7.42
N GLY A 220 -4.43 1.10 -6.80
CA GLY A 220 -4.05 0.72 -5.44
C GLY A 220 -5.05 1.05 -4.34
N MET A 221 -5.86 2.10 -4.52
CA MET A 221 -7.02 2.40 -3.66
C MET A 221 -8.31 2.54 -4.47
N ALA A 222 -8.34 1.98 -5.68
CA ALA A 222 -9.54 1.98 -6.51
C ALA A 222 -10.51 0.89 -6.03
N MET A 223 -11.20 1.19 -4.93
CA MET A 223 -11.99 0.24 -4.18
C MET A 223 -13.40 0.78 -3.94
N HIS A 224 -14.28 -0.06 -3.40
CA HIS A 224 -15.55 0.40 -2.86
C HIS A 224 -15.33 1.19 -1.55
N TRP A 225 -16.20 2.14 -1.21
CA TRP A 225 -16.02 2.97 -0.01
C TRP A 225 -16.01 2.16 1.30
N VAL A 226 -16.78 1.06 1.38
CA VAL A 226 -16.73 0.13 2.53
C VAL A 226 -15.36 -0.53 2.65
N GLU A 227 -14.76 -0.92 1.53
CA GLU A 227 -13.40 -1.48 1.53
C GLU A 227 -12.37 -0.44 1.95
N LEU A 228 -12.50 0.81 1.49
CA LEU A 228 -11.64 1.91 1.92
C LEU A 228 -11.71 2.15 3.43
N LEU A 229 -12.91 2.11 4.03
CA LEU A 229 -13.08 2.20 5.48
C LEU A 229 -12.38 1.04 6.19
N LEU A 230 -12.60 -0.20 5.75
CA LEU A 230 -11.96 -1.38 6.34
C LEU A 230 -10.44 -1.36 6.16
N TYR A 231 -9.95 -0.97 4.98
CA TYR A 231 -8.53 -0.92 4.64
C TYR A 231 -7.80 0.12 5.49
N ILE A 232 -8.30 1.35 5.56
CA ILE A 232 -7.67 2.44 6.32
C ILE A 232 -7.85 2.25 7.84
N SER A 233 -8.78 1.41 8.29
CA SER A 233 -9.01 1.12 9.72
C SER A 233 -7.79 0.57 10.47
N VAL A 234 -6.72 0.17 9.77
CA VAL A 234 -5.42 -0.22 10.38
C VAL A 234 -4.89 0.82 11.37
N VAL A 235 -5.21 2.10 11.17
CA VAL A 235 -4.80 3.21 12.03
C VAL A 235 -5.56 3.28 13.36
N LEU A 236 -6.68 2.56 13.51
CA LEU A 236 -7.47 2.55 14.73
C LEU A 236 -6.71 1.98 15.94
N ILE A 237 -5.62 1.23 15.71
CA ILE A 237 -4.74 0.77 16.78
C ILE A 237 -4.23 1.93 17.65
N HIS A 238 -4.10 3.14 17.08
CA HIS A 238 -3.62 4.34 17.78
C HIS A 238 -4.65 4.96 18.74
N TRP A 239 -5.91 4.49 18.73
CA TRP A 239 -6.90 4.86 19.76
C TRP A 239 -6.74 4.04 21.04
N VAL A 240 -6.09 2.88 20.96
CA VAL A 240 -5.96 1.93 22.06
C VAL A 240 -4.52 1.89 22.56
N VAL A 241 -3.56 1.84 21.64
CA VAL A 241 -2.13 1.81 21.95
C VAL A 241 -1.58 3.23 21.99
N ALA A 242 -1.08 3.64 23.15
CA ALA A 242 -0.41 4.92 23.32
C ALA A 242 0.73 5.07 22.30
N SER A 243 0.61 6.08 21.46
CA SER A 243 1.57 6.35 20.40
C SER A 243 1.71 7.86 20.17
N HIS A 244 2.84 8.26 19.60
CA HIS A 244 3.07 9.64 19.20
C HIS A 244 2.37 9.91 17.85
N PRO A 245 1.85 11.11 17.57
CA PRO A 245 1.17 11.42 16.32
C PRO A 245 1.96 11.09 15.05
N ILE A 246 3.29 11.21 15.06
CA ILE A 246 4.14 10.78 13.94
C ILE A 246 3.93 9.30 13.59
N HIS A 247 3.72 8.42 14.57
CA HIS A 247 3.42 7.01 14.31
C HIS A 247 2.10 6.83 13.58
N PHE A 248 1.07 7.60 13.98
CA PHE A 248 -0.23 7.58 13.32
C PHE A 248 -0.10 8.06 11.87
N PHE A 249 0.58 9.19 11.62
CA PHE A 249 0.82 9.67 10.25
C PHE A 249 1.65 8.69 9.43
N PHE A 250 2.66 8.06 10.02
CA PHE A 250 3.46 7.03 9.36
C PHE A 250 2.60 5.84 8.94
N ASN A 251 1.75 5.32 9.84
CA ASN A 251 0.82 4.23 9.54
C ASN A 251 -0.20 4.62 8.46
N ALA A 252 -0.82 5.79 8.59
CA ALA A 252 -1.81 6.31 7.64
C ALA A 252 -1.21 6.52 6.25
N GLN A 253 -0.03 7.15 6.16
CA GLN A 253 0.66 7.42 4.89
C GLN A 253 1.19 6.16 4.24
N LEU A 254 1.75 5.21 5.00
CA LEU A 254 2.09 3.89 4.46
C LEU A 254 0.86 3.25 3.84
N THR A 255 -0.27 3.23 4.56
CA THR A 255 -1.51 2.60 4.09
C THR A 255 -2.07 3.30 2.86
N ALA A 256 -2.11 4.63 2.83
CA ALA A 256 -2.71 5.37 1.74
C ALA A 256 -1.80 5.50 0.50
N LEU A 257 -0.47 5.60 0.67
CA LEU A 257 0.45 5.93 -0.43
C LEU A 257 1.15 4.70 -1.02
N THR A 258 1.43 3.68 -0.21
CA THR A 258 2.19 2.53 -0.71
C THR A 258 1.52 1.64 -1.75
N PRO A 259 0.17 1.56 -1.83
CA PRO A 259 -0.46 0.78 -2.89
C PRO A 259 -0.05 1.22 -4.30
N ALA A 260 0.30 2.50 -4.51
CA ALA A 260 0.83 2.98 -5.79
C ALA A 260 2.11 2.26 -6.23
N TYR A 261 2.98 1.86 -5.28
CA TYR A 261 4.22 1.12 -5.57
C TYR A 261 3.94 -0.35 -5.89
N GLY A 262 2.90 -0.96 -5.31
CA GLY A 262 2.59 -2.38 -5.49
C GLY A 262 1.68 -2.69 -6.69
N HIS A 263 0.86 -1.71 -7.11
CA HIS A 263 -0.19 -1.90 -8.12
C HIS A 263 0.17 -1.39 -9.51
N HIS A 264 1.36 -0.84 -9.72
CA HIS A 264 1.68 -0.20 -11.01
C HIS A 264 1.88 -1.15 -12.18
N GLY A 265 1.79 -2.47 -12.01
CA GLY A 265 1.80 -3.43 -13.11
C GLY A 265 3.20 -3.78 -13.65
N PHE A 266 4.26 -3.32 -13.00
CA PHE A 266 5.64 -3.71 -13.30
C PHE A 266 6.30 -4.42 -12.11
N GLU A 267 7.32 -5.22 -12.40
CA GLU A 267 8.23 -5.76 -11.39
C GLU A 267 9.49 -4.89 -11.31
N GLY A 268 9.79 -4.40 -10.12
CA GLY A 268 11.04 -3.68 -9.87
C GLY A 268 12.19 -4.59 -9.45
N PRO A 269 13.40 -4.03 -9.29
CA PRO A 269 13.69 -2.61 -9.36
C PRO A 269 13.70 -2.05 -10.80
N LEU A 270 13.03 -0.91 -11.00
CA LEU A 270 12.97 -0.20 -12.28
C LEU A 270 14.16 0.77 -12.44
N PHE A 271 14.28 1.38 -13.63
CA PHE A 271 15.31 2.38 -13.94
C PHE A 271 16.75 1.90 -13.67
N LYS A 272 17.12 0.78 -14.29
CA LYS A 272 18.45 0.13 -14.13
C LYS A 272 18.75 -0.27 -12.68
N GLY A 273 17.75 -0.82 -11.99
CA GLY A 273 17.92 -1.33 -10.63
C GLY A 273 17.89 -0.26 -9.53
N LYS A 274 17.68 1.02 -9.85
CA LYS A 274 17.75 2.11 -8.88
C LYS A 274 16.47 2.30 -8.08
N PHE A 275 15.33 1.96 -8.66
CA PHE A 275 14.03 2.19 -8.05
C PHE A 275 13.38 0.87 -7.67
N PRO A 276 13.62 0.34 -6.45
CA PRO A 276 12.88 -0.82 -5.96
C PRO A 276 11.41 -0.44 -5.91
N THR A 277 10.53 -1.25 -6.49
CA THR A 277 9.07 -1.06 -6.56
C THR A 277 8.42 -2.31 -7.16
N GLY A 278 7.10 -2.33 -7.26
CA GLY A 278 6.35 -3.46 -7.81
C GLY A 278 6.14 -4.57 -6.78
N SER A 279 5.16 -5.42 -7.07
CA SER A 279 4.89 -6.61 -6.28
C SER A 279 4.34 -7.71 -7.17
N TYR A 280 5.18 -8.64 -7.60
CA TYR A 280 4.71 -9.82 -8.31
C TYR A 280 3.76 -10.65 -7.44
N PHE A 281 4.01 -10.69 -6.12
CA PHE A 281 3.15 -11.33 -5.14
C PHE A 281 1.70 -10.83 -5.24
N HIS A 282 1.55 -9.51 -5.28
CA HIS A 282 0.24 -8.87 -5.35
C HIS A 282 -0.36 -8.90 -6.78
N TYR A 283 0.47 -8.84 -7.82
CA TYR A 283 -0.02 -9.08 -9.19
C TYR A 283 -0.64 -10.48 -9.35
N LEU A 284 0.01 -11.52 -8.78
CA LEU A 284 -0.55 -12.88 -8.77
C LEU A 284 -1.90 -12.93 -8.05
N HIS A 285 -2.09 -12.13 -6.99
CA HIS A 285 -3.38 -12.00 -6.32
C HIS A 285 -4.46 -11.45 -7.26
N HIS A 286 -4.20 -10.35 -7.96
CA HIS A 286 -5.16 -9.80 -8.95
C HIS A 286 -5.45 -10.77 -10.10
N ARG A 287 -4.44 -11.56 -10.51
CA ARG A 287 -4.56 -12.54 -11.59
C ARG A 287 -5.41 -13.75 -11.22
N TYR A 288 -5.22 -14.31 -10.02
CA TYR A 288 -5.82 -15.59 -9.62
C TYR A 288 -6.92 -15.46 -8.56
N VAL A 289 -7.03 -14.31 -7.90
CA VAL A 289 -8.04 -13.90 -6.89
C VAL A 289 -8.03 -14.73 -5.59
N SER A 290 -7.54 -15.98 -5.65
CA SER A 290 -7.71 -17.01 -4.61
C SER A 290 -6.42 -17.36 -3.85
N CYS A 291 -5.33 -16.64 -4.10
CA CYS A 291 -4.03 -16.78 -3.45
C CYS A 291 -3.49 -15.43 -2.99
N ASN A 292 -2.46 -15.43 -2.13
CA ASN A 292 -1.65 -14.23 -1.82
C ASN A 292 -2.47 -13.05 -1.28
N PHE A 293 -3.25 -13.27 -0.22
CA PHE A 293 -4.06 -12.23 0.42
C PHE A 293 -3.25 -11.25 1.27
N GLY A 294 -2.02 -11.58 1.65
CA GLY A 294 -1.16 -10.75 2.47
C GLY A 294 -0.15 -9.97 1.66
N GLU A 295 1.04 -9.85 2.24
CA GLU A 295 2.22 -9.21 1.65
C GLU A 295 3.45 -10.09 1.96
N SER A 296 4.63 -9.67 1.51
CA SER A 296 5.83 -10.50 1.56
C SER A 296 6.65 -10.41 2.87
N THR A 297 6.24 -9.66 3.90
CA THR A 297 6.99 -9.62 5.17
C THR A 297 6.52 -10.69 6.15
N VAL A 298 5.20 -10.78 6.39
CA VAL A 298 4.61 -11.77 7.31
C VAL A 298 4.04 -12.96 6.50
N PRO A 299 4.49 -14.21 6.72
CA PRO A 299 4.12 -15.35 5.88
C PRO A 299 2.72 -15.94 6.18
N LEU A 300 1.72 -15.08 6.30
CA LEU A 300 0.34 -15.44 6.62
C LEU A 300 -0.27 -16.37 5.55
N ASP A 301 -0.10 -16.07 4.25
CA ASP A 301 -0.60 -16.98 3.21
C ASP A 301 0.09 -18.34 3.24
N LYS A 302 1.36 -18.41 3.64
CA LYS A 302 2.05 -19.70 3.80
C LYS A 302 1.48 -20.48 4.98
N TRP A 303 1.29 -19.82 6.12
CA TRP A 303 0.74 -20.44 7.33
C TRP A 303 -0.71 -20.91 7.15
N PHE A 304 -1.52 -20.17 6.36
CA PHE A 304 -2.91 -20.51 6.08
C PHE A 304 -3.13 -21.19 4.71
N GLY A 305 -2.06 -21.63 4.05
CA GLY A 305 -2.11 -22.50 2.86
C GLY A 305 -2.58 -21.83 1.56
N ARG A 306 -2.57 -20.50 1.48
CA ARG A 306 -3.00 -19.68 0.33
C ARG A 306 -1.85 -19.04 -0.46
N PHE A 307 -0.61 -19.36 -0.12
CA PHE A 307 0.56 -18.84 -0.82
C PHE A 307 0.77 -19.51 -2.18
N TYR A 308 0.97 -18.69 -3.21
CA TYR A 308 1.43 -19.10 -4.53
C TYR A 308 2.63 -18.24 -4.93
N ASP A 309 3.74 -18.89 -5.24
CA ASP A 309 5.03 -18.23 -5.48
C ASP A 309 5.28 -17.85 -6.95
N GLY A 310 4.33 -18.19 -7.84
CA GLY A 310 4.43 -17.95 -9.27
C GLY A 310 5.05 -19.08 -10.08
N ARG A 311 5.49 -20.19 -9.45
CA ARG A 311 6.09 -21.32 -10.17
C ARG A 311 5.09 -22.44 -10.48
N GLY A 312 5.21 -22.98 -11.69
CA GLY A 312 4.37 -24.07 -12.18
C GLY A 312 2.93 -23.63 -12.47
N PRO A 313 2.02 -24.57 -12.77
CA PRO A 313 0.62 -24.23 -12.98
C PRO A 313 -0.07 -23.89 -11.65
N TYR A 314 -0.78 -22.77 -11.61
CA TYR A 314 -1.65 -22.45 -10.47
C TYR A 314 -2.78 -23.49 -10.36
N LYS A 315 -2.95 -24.04 -9.15
CA LYS A 315 -4.02 -24.98 -8.83
C LYS A 315 -4.92 -24.36 -7.77
N THR A 316 -6.19 -24.14 -8.11
CA THR A 316 -7.20 -23.64 -7.19
C THR A 316 -7.34 -24.63 -6.02
N LYS A 317 -7.11 -24.17 -4.80
CA LYS A 317 -7.26 -24.95 -3.56
C LYS A 317 -8.61 -24.71 -2.88
#